data_AF-A0A963FN62-F1
#
_entry.id   AF-A0A963FN62-F1
#
_cell.length_a   1.000
_cell.length_b   1.000
_cell.length_c   1.000
_cell.angle_alpha   90.00
_cell.angle_beta   90.00
_cell.angle_gamma   90.00
#
_symmetry.space_group_name_H-M   'P 1'
#
loop_
_entity.id
_entity.type
_entity.pdbx_description
1 polymer ?
#
loop_
_entity_poly.entity_id
_entity_poly.type
_entity_poly.pdbx_seq_one_letter_code
_entity_poly.pdbx_strand_id
1 'polypeptide(L)'
;MNNHTLLAELSNIHQMLNQLFESLPEVDAYRCYHPSLAPLAWYYGHSMYLETYWLREVVQADPDMTERVRPIFSAAAPPTAVQWRLLPPKDHLLNWALELQDENLMRLANPKLLGEHSLTTQGRLHR
;
A
#
# COMPACT_ATOMS: atom_id res chain seq x y z
N MET A 1 -14.76 0.27 -18.20
CA MET A 1 -13.71 -0.74 -17.95
C MET A 1 -14.33 -1.93 -17.23
N ASN A 2 -13.93 -3.15 -17.55
CA ASN A 2 -14.40 -4.36 -16.86
C ASN A 2 -13.59 -4.55 -15.56
N ASN A 3 -14.20 -5.02 -14.48
CA ASN A 3 -13.54 -5.18 -13.17
C ASN A 3 -12.30 -6.09 -13.26
N HIS A 4 -12.35 -7.09 -14.13
CA HIS A 4 -11.20 -7.97 -14.40
C HIS A 4 -10.00 -7.25 -15.05
N THR A 5 -10.25 -6.26 -15.92
CA THR A 5 -9.18 -5.47 -16.55
C THR A 5 -8.47 -4.60 -15.51
N LEU A 6 -9.24 -3.96 -14.62
CA LEU A 6 -8.68 -3.15 -13.52
C LEU A 6 -7.85 -3.98 -12.55
N LEU A 7 -8.30 -5.20 -12.22
CA LEU A 7 -7.53 -6.13 -11.38
C LEU A 7 -6.20 -6.54 -12.03
N ALA A 8 -6.22 -6.81 -13.33
CA ALA A 8 -5.00 -7.13 -14.07
C ALA A 8 -4.03 -5.93 -14.12
N GLU A 9 -4.54 -4.73 -14.34
CA GLU A 9 -3.75 -3.49 -14.32
C GLU A 9 -3.12 -3.24 -12.94
N LEU A 10 -3.90 -3.40 -11.86
CA LEU A 10 -3.39 -3.26 -10.50
C LEU A 10 -2.30 -4.29 -10.18
N SER A 11 -2.52 -5.56 -10.53
CA SER A 11 -1.53 -6.62 -10.35
C SER A 11 -0.23 -6.34 -11.11
N ASN A 12 -0.32 -5.80 -12.34
CA ASN A 12 0.87 -5.39 -13.09
C ASN A 12 1.60 -4.23 -12.40
N ILE A 13 0.89 -3.24 -11.85
CA ILE A 13 1.48 -2.13 -11.10
C ILE A 13 2.19 -2.64 -9.84
N HIS A 14 1.58 -3.58 -9.10
CA HIS A 14 2.21 -4.24 -7.95
C HIS A 14 3.52 -4.93 -8.35
N GLN A 15 3.51 -5.72 -9.42
CA GLN A 15 4.72 -6.38 -9.93
C GLN A 15 5.82 -5.38 -10.29
N MET A 16 5.49 -4.29 -10.99
CA MET A 16 6.44 -3.25 -11.34
C MET A 16 7.01 -2.54 -10.11
N LEU A 17 6.17 -2.23 -9.12
CA LEU A 17 6.60 -1.64 -7.84
C LEU A 17 7.56 -2.55 -7.08
N ASN A 18 7.22 -3.84 -6.99
CA ASN A 18 8.03 -4.83 -6.28
C ASN A 18 9.39 -5.03 -6.98
N GLN A 19 9.40 -5.20 -8.31
CA GLN A 19 10.63 -5.34 -9.08
C GLN A 19 11.53 -4.11 -8.94
N LEU A 20 10.95 -2.91 -9.01
CA LEU A 20 11.70 -1.67 -8.80
C LEU A 20 12.33 -1.66 -7.41
N PHE A 21 11.54 -1.91 -6.36
CA PHE A 21 12.02 -1.86 -4.98
C PHE A 21 13.04 -2.96 -4.66
N GLU A 22 12.80 -4.18 -5.14
CA GLU A 22 13.68 -5.34 -4.99
C GLU A 22 15.04 -5.10 -5.67
N SER A 23 15.06 -4.44 -6.84
CA SER A 23 16.31 -4.16 -7.56
C SER A 23 17.25 -3.16 -6.87
N LEU A 24 16.75 -2.38 -5.91
CA LEU A 24 17.54 -1.34 -5.24
C LEU A 24 18.43 -1.92 -4.13
N PRO A 25 19.69 -1.49 -3.99
CA PRO A 25 20.44 -1.69 -2.76
C PRO A 25 19.68 -1.13 -1.55
N GLU A 26 19.73 -1.82 -0.40
CA GLU A 26 19.01 -1.36 0.80
C GLU A 26 19.45 0.05 1.22
N VAL A 27 20.74 0.37 1.12
CA VAL A 27 21.23 1.72 1.42
C VAL A 27 20.53 2.79 0.57
N ASP A 28 20.22 2.51 -0.70
CA ASP A 28 19.58 3.47 -1.60
C ASP A 28 18.07 3.55 -1.37
N ALA A 29 17.44 2.43 -0.99
CA ALA A 29 16.02 2.39 -0.65
C ALA A 29 15.69 3.24 0.60
N TYR A 30 16.61 3.34 1.55
CA TYR A 30 16.43 4.05 2.83
C TYR A 30 17.08 5.44 2.84
N ARG A 31 17.75 5.83 1.74
CA ARG A 31 18.37 7.14 1.60
C ARG A 31 17.33 8.23 1.34
N CYS A 32 17.46 9.33 2.07
CA CYS A 32 16.71 10.57 1.80
C CYS A 32 17.51 11.43 0.82
N TYR A 33 17.06 11.51 -0.44
CA TYR A 33 17.73 12.28 -1.49
C TYR A 33 17.45 13.79 -1.44
N HIS A 34 16.33 14.19 -0.84
CA HIS A 34 15.96 15.59 -0.66
C HIS A 34 15.26 15.77 0.70
N PRO A 35 15.50 16.87 1.45
CA PRO A 35 14.90 17.09 2.78
C PRO A 35 13.37 17.11 2.79
N SER A 36 12.72 17.40 1.65
CA SER A 36 11.26 17.40 1.52
C SER A 36 10.67 16.06 1.07
N LEU A 37 11.50 15.04 0.82
CA LEU A 37 11.08 13.74 0.34
C LEU A 37 11.37 12.69 1.40
N ALA A 38 10.44 11.75 1.54
CA ALA A 38 10.68 10.54 2.32
C ALA A 38 11.64 9.60 1.54
N PRO A 39 12.29 8.64 2.21
CA PRO A 39 13.04 7.60 1.51
C PRO A 39 12.09 6.73 0.66
N LEU A 40 12.62 6.07 -0.37
CA LEU A 40 11.83 5.22 -1.26
C LEU A 40 11.10 4.10 -0.51
N ALA A 41 11.74 3.50 0.50
CA ALA A 41 11.14 2.51 1.38
C ALA A 41 9.86 3.02 2.05
N TRP A 42 9.82 4.30 2.43
CA TRP A 42 8.61 4.88 3.01
C TRP A 42 7.48 4.98 1.98
N TYR A 43 7.77 5.46 0.76
CA TYR A 43 6.75 5.56 -0.29
C TYR A 43 6.24 4.19 -0.73
N TYR A 44 7.12 3.20 -0.81
CA TYR A 44 6.75 1.82 -1.10
C TYR A 44 5.78 1.28 -0.04
N GLY A 45 6.13 1.36 1.25
CA GLY A 45 5.22 0.91 2.31
C GLY A 45 3.94 1.76 2.43
N HIS A 46 4.02 3.06 2.16
CA HIS A 46 2.87 3.96 2.14
C HIS A 46 1.85 3.55 1.08
N SER A 47 2.29 3.09 -0.09
CA SER A 47 1.38 2.61 -1.14
C SER A 47 0.57 1.39 -0.67
N MET A 48 1.19 0.45 0.03
CA MET A 48 0.52 -0.73 0.60
C MET A 48 -0.42 -0.35 1.74
N TYR A 49 0.00 0.58 2.59
CA TYR A 49 -0.83 1.14 3.65
C TYR A 49 -2.10 1.79 3.07
N LEU A 50 -1.99 2.60 2.01
CA LEU A 50 -3.12 3.27 1.40
C LEU A 50 -4.14 2.29 0.82
N GLU A 51 -3.68 1.29 0.08
CA GLU A 51 -4.56 0.27 -0.49
C GLU A 51 -5.32 -0.48 0.61
N THR A 52 -4.59 -0.91 1.65
CA THR A 52 -5.15 -1.63 2.79
C THR A 52 -6.10 -0.74 3.61
N TYR A 53 -5.79 0.54 3.78
CA TYR A 53 -6.65 1.53 4.45
C TYR A 53 -8.01 1.65 3.77
N TRP A 54 -8.04 1.80 2.45
CA TRP A 54 -9.32 1.94 1.75
C TRP A 54 -10.14 0.65 1.74
N LEU A 55 -9.48 -0.51 1.58
CA LEU A 55 -10.19 -1.79 1.49
C LEU A 55 -10.63 -2.31 2.85
N ARG A 56 -9.75 -2.33 3.84
CA ARG A 56 -10.05 -2.94 5.14
C ARG A 56 -10.66 -1.93 6.10
N GLU A 57 -9.99 -0.82 6.35
CA GLU A 57 -10.45 0.13 7.35
C GLU A 57 -11.69 0.90 6.89
N VAL A 58 -11.71 1.40 5.66
CA VAL A 58 -12.84 2.20 5.18
C VAL A 58 -14.01 1.33 4.72
N VAL A 59 -13.76 0.37 3.83
CA VAL A 59 -14.84 -0.45 3.25
C VAL A 59 -15.32 -1.55 4.21
N GLN A 60 -14.41 -2.24 4.90
CA GLN A 60 -14.75 -3.36 5.79
C GLN A 60 -14.88 -2.96 7.27
N ALA A 61 -14.60 -1.70 7.64
CA ALA A 61 -14.54 -1.25 9.03
C ALA A 61 -13.58 -2.07 9.91
N ASP A 62 -12.50 -2.59 9.32
CA ASP A 62 -11.45 -3.38 9.98
C ASP A 62 -10.12 -2.60 10.00
N PRO A 63 -9.79 -1.91 11.10
CA PRO A 63 -8.56 -1.12 11.21
C PRO A 63 -7.36 -1.90 11.77
N ASP A 64 -7.48 -3.19 12.13
CA ASP A 64 -6.46 -3.90 12.94
C ASP A 64 -5.06 -3.85 12.31
N MET A 65 -4.96 -4.06 10.99
CA MET A 65 -3.69 -4.01 10.27
C MET A 65 -3.19 -2.57 10.12
N THR A 66 -4.06 -1.65 9.75
CA THR A 66 -3.69 -0.27 9.40
C THR A 66 -3.30 0.53 10.63
N GLU A 67 -3.94 0.31 11.78
CA GLU A 67 -3.58 0.95 13.05
C GLU A 67 -2.15 0.65 13.50
N ARG A 68 -1.70 -0.60 13.35
CA ARG A 68 -0.36 -1.03 13.77
C ARG A 68 0.74 -0.30 13.01
N VAL A 69 0.53 -0.07 11.72
CA VAL A 69 1.54 0.56 10.84
C VAL A 69 1.27 2.04 10.59
N ARG A 70 0.15 2.58 11.06
CA ARG A 70 -0.23 4.00 10.94
C ARG A 70 0.88 4.95 11.39
N PRO A 71 1.60 4.71 12.52
CA PRO A 71 2.68 5.61 12.93
C PRO A 71 3.82 5.70 11.90
N ILE A 72 4.01 4.66 11.09
CA ILE A 72 5.07 4.57 10.09
C ILE A 72 4.59 5.16 8.78
N PHE A 73 3.43 4.70 8.28
CA PHE A 73 3.01 4.94 6.89
C PHE A 73 1.86 5.91 6.72
N SER A 74 1.20 6.39 7.78
CA SER A 74 0.23 7.46 7.58
C SER A 74 0.92 8.76 7.18
N ALA A 75 0.36 9.43 6.17
CA ALA A 75 0.83 10.73 5.75
C ALA A 75 0.20 11.81 6.65
N ALA A 76 0.90 12.23 7.70
CA ALA A 76 0.70 13.55 8.28
C ALA A 76 1.61 14.51 7.51
N ALA A 77 1.08 15.62 7.00
CA ALA A 77 1.89 16.58 6.24
C ALA A 77 2.98 17.21 7.14
N PRO A 78 4.21 17.42 6.62
CA PRO A 78 4.98 16.51 5.76
C PRO A 78 5.50 15.29 6.55
N PRO A 79 5.76 14.14 5.89
CA PRO A 79 6.29 12.95 6.55
C PRO A 79 7.58 13.28 7.29
N THR A 80 7.65 12.87 8.56
CA THR A 80 8.72 13.30 9.45
C THR A 80 9.86 12.27 9.48
N ALA A 81 11.08 12.75 9.77
CA ALA A 81 12.22 11.87 9.97
C ALA A 81 12.03 10.84 11.10
N VAL A 82 11.06 11.05 12.00
CA VAL A 82 10.68 10.08 13.03
C VAL A 82 10.08 8.82 12.40
N GLN A 83 9.26 8.96 11.35
CA GLN A 83 8.62 7.83 10.68
C GLN A 83 9.65 6.93 9.98
N TRP A 84 10.68 7.54 9.39
CA TRP A 84 11.73 6.80 8.69
C TRP A 84 12.54 5.90 9.62
N ARG A 85 12.72 6.31 10.89
CA ARG A 85 13.41 5.51 11.91
C ARG A 85 12.64 4.26 12.33
N LEU A 86 11.34 4.21 12.04
CA LEU A 86 10.47 3.08 12.34
C LEU A 86 10.34 2.12 11.15
N LEU A 87 10.95 2.44 9.99
CA LEU A 87 10.87 1.56 8.83
C LEU A 87 11.51 0.20 9.15
N PRO A 88 10.83 -0.91 8.80
CA PRO A 88 11.41 -2.23 8.93
C PRO A 88 12.57 -2.41 7.92
N PRO A 89 13.42 -3.44 8.06
CA PRO A 89 14.42 -3.82 7.05
C PRO A 89 13.79 -4.11 5.67
N LYS A 90 14.57 -3.96 4.59
CA LYS A 90 14.07 -4.05 3.21
C LYS A 90 13.30 -5.35 2.94
N ASP A 91 13.87 -6.48 3.34
CA ASP A 91 13.27 -7.80 3.08
C ASP A 91 11.95 -7.99 3.84
N HIS A 92 11.87 -7.48 5.08
CA HIS A 92 10.62 -7.50 5.84
C HIS A 92 9.56 -6.63 5.19
N LEU A 93 9.95 -5.47 4.65
CA LEU A 93 9.04 -4.57 3.95
C LEU A 93 8.51 -5.19 2.65
N LEU A 94 9.38 -5.85 1.89
CA LEU A 94 9.03 -6.54 0.64
C LEU A 94 8.07 -7.70 0.91
N ASN A 95 8.38 -8.56 1.89
CA ASN A 95 7.50 -9.68 2.25
C ASN A 95 6.12 -9.19 2.71
N TRP A 96 6.10 -8.19 3.59
CA TRP A 96 4.85 -7.58 4.05
C TRP A 96 4.02 -6.99 2.91
N ALA A 97 4.67 -6.32 1.96
CA ALA A 97 3.99 -5.75 0.80
C ALA A 97 3.39 -6.83 -0.11
N LEU A 98 4.14 -7.90 -0.40
CA LEU A 98 3.66 -9.03 -1.20
C LEU A 98 2.42 -9.69 -0.58
N GLU A 99 2.45 -9.93 0.73
CA GLU A 99 1.30 -10.48 1.47
C GLU A 99 0.08 -9.56 1.37
N LEU A 100 0.25 -8.25 1.60
CA LEU A 100 -0.86 -7.30 1.53
C LEU A 100 -1.44 -7.15 0.13
N GLN A 101 -0.61 -7.16 -0.91
CA GLN A 101 -1.07 -7.06 -2.29
C GLN A 101 -1.91 -8.27 -2.69
N ASP A 102 -1.46 -9.49 -2.36
CA ASP A 102 -2.21 -10.71 -2.64
C ASP A 102 -3.56 -10.71 -1.88
N GLU A 103 -3.53 -10.34 -0.60
CA GLU A 103 -4.70 -10.17 0.23
C GLU A 103 -5.71 -9.14 -0.32
N ASN A 104 -5.23 -8.01 -0.83
CA ASN A 104 -6.06 -6.94 -1.37
C ASN A 104 -6.63 -7.32 -2.74
N LEU A 105 -5.82 -7.93 -3.62
CA LEU A 105 -6.27 -8.46 -4.91
C LEU A 105 -7.33 -9.54 -4.71
N MET A 106 -7.16 -10.46 -3.75
CA MET A 106 -8.15 -11.48 -3.43
C MET A 106 -9.48 -10.85 -3.00
N ARG A 107 -9.46 -9.80 -2.16
CA ARG A 107 -10.68 -9.08 -1.75
C ARG A 107 -11.35 -8.38 -2.93
N LEU A 108 -10.59 -7.70 -3.77
CA LEU A 108 -11.11 -7.00 -4.95
C LEU A 108 -11.66 -7.95 -6.02
N ALA A 109 -11.05 -9.13 -6.18
CA ALA A 109 -11.54 -10.19 -7.07
C ALA A 109 -12.83 -10.84 -6.55
N ASN A 110 -13.09 -10.77 -5.24
CA ASN A 110 -14.24 -11.39 -4.59
C ASN A 110 -15.08 -10.33 -3.85
N PRO A 111 -15.97 -9.58 -4.54
CA PRO A 111 -16.73 -8.48 -3.93
C PRO A 111 -17.55 -8.88 -2.68
N LYS A 112 -17.92 -10.15 -2.55
CA LYS A 112 -18.58 -10.68 -1.34
C LYS A 112 -17.73 -10.52 -0.08
N LEU A 113 -16.40 -10.55 -0.20
CA LEU A 113 -15.50 -10.33 0.93
C LEU A 113 -15.48 -8.87 1.38
N LEU A 114 -15.74 -7.92 0.49
CA LEU A 114 -15.73 -6.48 0.79
C LEU A 114 -17.02 -5.99 1.47
N GLY A 115 -18.10 -6.77 1.41
CA GLY A 115 -19.40 -6.37 1.93
C GLY A 115 -20.09 -5.29 1.08
N GLU A 116 -21.27 -4.86 1.52
CA GLU A 116 -22.00 -3.77 0.88
C GLU A 116 -21.50 -2.43 1.42
N HIS A 117 -20.81 -1.66 0.58
CA HIS A 117 -20.36 -0.32 0.91
C HIS A 117 -20.68 0.64 -0.26
N SER A 118 -20.94 1.91 0.05
CA SER A 118 -21.29 2.92 -0.97
C SER A 118 -20.20 3.11 -2.03
N LEU A 119 -18.94 2.87 -1.66
CA LEU A 119 -17.77 2.91 -2.57
C LEU A 119 -17.66 1.66 -3.46
N THR A 120 -18.21 0.52 -3.07
CA THR A 120 -18.18 -0.73 -3.86
C THR A 120 -19.40 -0.87 -4.77
N THR A 121 -20.53 -0.22 -4.43
CA THR A 121 -21.80 -0.33 -5.18
C THR A 121 -21.92 0.60 -6.39
N GLN A 122 -21.08 1.63 -6.54
CA GLN A 122 -21.23 2.61 -7.62
C GLN A 122 -20.18 2.56 -8.73
N GLY A 123 -19.23 1.61 -8.73
CA GLY A 123 -18.16 1.55 -9.74
C GLY A 123 -17.33 2.84 -9.84
N ARG A 124 -17.34 3.67 -8.79
CA ARG A 124 -16.69 4.99 -8.74
C ARG A 124 -15.22 4.89 -8.35
N LEU A 125 -14.45 4.08 -9.08
CA LEU A 125 -12.99 4.21 -9.15
C LEU A 125 -12.53 5.06 -10.34
N HIS A 126 -13.47 5.67 -11.07
CA HIS A 126 -13.16 6.69 -12.07
C HIS A 126 -13.70 8.04 -11.58
N ARG A 127 -12.79 8.97 -11.33
CA ARG A 127 -13.10 10.41 -11.38
C ARG A 127 -13.55 10.79 -12.78
#